data_AF-A0A8S2KBP1-F1
#
_entry.id   AF-A0A8S2KBP1-F1
#
_cell.length_a   1.000
_cell.length_b   1.000
_cell.length_c   1.000
_cell.angle_alpha   90.00
_cell.angle_beta   90.00
_cell.angle_gamma   90.00
#
_symmetry.space_group_name_H-M   'P 1'
#
loop_
_entity.id
_entity.type
_entity.pdbx_description
1 polymer ?
#
loop_
_entity_poly.entity_id
_entity_poly.type
_entity_poly.pdbx_seq_one_letter_code
_entity_poly.pdbx_strand_id
1 'polypeptide(L)'
;QLKFLGLNVFPESDSDSYVSVINKNHKLEWWVYQQMAIVSCCTAFSYSHWNAFVNDEMKMVVGCKEHLQDSPPMDEDMRCIIFTSELVGFTDVSESSAEFIEASTFSDYHAESFHLTREQFSPEAHSRTMDTSPLFTETMNKLLMSIKPLTFA
;
A
#
# COMPACT_ATOMS: atom_id res chain seq x y z
N GLN A 1 2.25 -12.03 -27.39
CA GLN A 1 2.93 -10.91 -28.08
C GLN A 1 3.25 -9.72 -27.16
N LEU A 2 2.56 -9.49 -26.04
CA LEU A 2 2.81 -8.36 -25.12
C LEU A 2 3.98 -8.54 -24.12
N LYS A 3 4.36 -9.79 -23.76
CA LYS A 3 5.47 -10.05 -22.81
C LYS A 3 6.83 -9.49 -23.23
N PHE A 4 7.09 -9.38 -24.54
CA PHE A 4 8.36 -8.84 -25.05
C PHE A 4 8.48 -7.32 -24.88
N LEU A 5 7.36 -6.63 -24.59
CA LEU A 5 7.30 -5.19 -24.37
C LEU A 5 7.33 -4.81 -22.88
N GLY A 6 7.58 -5.77 -21.97
CA GLY A 6 7.56 -5.52 -20.52
C GLY A 6 6.18 -5.23 -19.94
N LEU A 7 5.12 -5.36 -20.73
CA LEU A 7 3.73 -5.16 -20.31
C LEU A 7 3.11 -6.50 -19.90
N ASN A 8 2.95 -6.70 -18.60
CA ASN A 8 2.30 -7.86 -18.03
C ASN A 8 0.80 -7.56 -17.85
N VAL A 9 0.06 -7.54 -18.97
CA VAL A 9 -1.40 -7.35 -18.95
C VAL A 9 -2.03 -8.73 -18.84
N PHE A 10 -2.50 -9.10 -17.66
CA PHE A 10 -3.22 -10.36 -17.45
C PHE A 10 -4.73 -10.18 -17.68
N PRO A 11 -5.38 -11.11 -18.38
CA PRO A 11 -6.83 -11.10 -18.52
C PRO A 11 -7.50 -11.45 -17.18
N GLU A 12 -8.42 -10.58 -16.75
CA GLU A 12 -9.15 -10.61 -15.48
C GLU A 12 -9.94 -11.92 -15.21
N SER A 13 -10.23 -12.72 -16.24
CA SER A 13 -11.16 -13.87 -16.12
C SER A 13 -10.55 -15.16 -15.57
N ASP A 14 -9.22 -15.30 -15.60
CA ASP A 14 -8.52 -16.57 -15.25
C ASP A 14 -7.24 -16.34 -14.42
N SER A 15 -7.02 -15.11 -13.92
CA SER A 15 -5.83 -14.77 -13.11
C SER A 15 -5.69 -15.64 -11.87
N ASP A 16 -6.82 -16.04 -11.29
CA ASP A 16 -6.88 -16.70 -9.99
C ASP A 16 -6.37 -18.16 -10.03
N SER A 17 -6.29 -18.74 -11.22
CA SER A 17 -5.81 -20.11 -11.43
C SER A 17 -4.28 -20.23 -11.51
N TYR A 18 -3.56 -19.10 -11.62
CA TYR A 18 -2.13 -19.08 -11.95
C TYR A 18 -1.24 -18.32 -10.96
N VAL A 19 -1.82 -17.64 -9.97
CA VAL A 19 -1.11 -16.87 -8.94
C VAL A 19 -1.72 -17.19 -7.59
N SER A 20 -0.92 -17.16 -6.51
CA SER A 20 -1.45 -17.25 -5.14
C SER A 20 -2.34 -16.04 -4.86
N VAL A 21 -3.65 -16.18 -5.07
CA VAL A 21 -4.61 -15.12 -4.73
C VAL A 21 -4.74 -15.08 -3.22
N ILE A 22 -4.36 -13.95 -2.63
CA ILE A 22 -4.70 -13.68 -1.24
C ILE A 22 -6.14 -13.19 -1.26
N ASN A 23 -7.06 -14.06 -0.83
CA ASN A 23 -8.48 -13.74 -0.77
C ASN A 23 -8.72 -12.69 0.31
N LYS A 24 -8.54 -11.41 -0.02
CA LYS A 24 -8.80 -10.28 0.87
C LYS A 24 -10.12 -9.62 0.52
N ASN A 25 -10.74 -9.00 1.51
CA ASN A 25 -12.00 -8.29 1.33
C ASN A 25 -11.86 -7.17 0.28
N HIS A 26 -12.63 -7.27 -0.81
CA HIS A 26 -12.60 -6.31 -1.92
C HIS A 26 -12.89 -4.86 -1.47
N LYS A 27 -13.71 -4.68 -0.44
CA LYS A 27 -14.01 -3.34 0.12
C LYS A 27 -12.81 -2.75 0.84
N LEU A 28 -12.08 -3.59 1.58
CA LEU A 28 -10.86 -3.16 2.24
C LEU A 28 -9.80 -2.82 1.19
N GLU A 29 -9.61 -3.68 0.19
CA GLU A 29 -8.66 -3.41 -0.90
C GLU A 29 -8.97 -2.08 -1.61
N TRP A 30 -10.23 -1.86 -1.97
CA TRP A 30 -10.67 -0.60 -2.58
C TRP A 30 -10.35 0.60 -1.69
N TRP A 31 -10.63 0.50 -0.39
CA TRP A 31 -10.30 1.53 0.61
C TRP A 31 -8.80 1.80 0.68
N VAL A 32 -7.98 0.75 0.76
CA VAL A 32 -6.52 0.86 0.79
C VAL A 32 -5.98 1.57 -0.45
N TYR A 33 -6.49 1.25 -1.64
CA TYR A 33 -6.08 1.95 -2.87
C TYR A 33 -6.50 3.41 -2.90
N GLN A 34 -7.60 3.80 -2.25
CA GLN A 34 -7.91 5.23 -2.07
C GLN A 34 -6.88 5.91 -1.19
N GLN A 35 -6.59 5.29 -0.05
CA GLN A 35 -5.65 5.83 0.92
C GLN A 35 -4.23 5.95 0.35
N MET A 36 -3.76 4.93 -0.37
CA MET A 36 -2.49 4.97 -1.09
C MET A 36 -2.45 6.08 -2.13
N ALA A 37 -3.52 6.26 -2.91
CA ALA A 37 -3.57 7.29 -3.95
C ALA A 37 -3.43 8.70 -3.36
N ILE A 38 -4.07 8.97 -2.21
CA ILE A 38 -4.05 10.29 -1.54
C ILE A 38 -2.61 10.74 -1.23
N VAL A 39 -1.74 9.82 -0.82
CA VAL A 39 -0.37 10.14 -0.38
C VAL A 39 0.71 9.68 -1.38
N SER A 40 0.31 9.13 -2.53
CA SER A 40 1.24 8.54 -3.53
C SER A 40 2.25 9.53 -4.12
N CYS A 41 1.99 10.83 -4.07
CA CYS A 41 2.91 11.87 -4.54
C CYS A 41 4.19 12.00 -3.68
N CYS A 42 4.18 11.50 -2.45
CA CYS A 42 5.29 11.57 -1.51
C CYS A 42 5.61 10.23 -0.85
N THR A 43 5.05 9.13 -1.36
CA THR A 43 5.10 7.83 -0.70
C THR A 43 5.40 6.73 -1.71
N ALA A 44 6.38 5.90 -1.38
CA ALA A 44 6.58 4.62 -2.04
C ALA A 44 5.89 3.51 -1.26
N PHE A 45 5.29 2.58 -2.01
CA PHE A 45 4.60 1.43 -1.45
C PHE A 45 5.19 0.12 -1.97
N SER A 46 5.13 -0.91 -1.15
CA SER A 46 5.43 -2.29 -1.54
C SER A 46 4.41 -3.27 -0.97
N TYR A 47 4.32 -4.43 -1.59
CA TYR A 47 3.60 -5.55 -1.01
C TYR A 47 4.36 -6.06 0.23
N SER A 48 3.61 -6.42 1.27
CA SER A 48 4.16 -7.00 2.49
C SER A 48 3.93 -8.51 2.54
N HIS A 49 4.97 -9.30 2.85
CA HIS A 49 4.81 -10.75 3.00
C HIS A 49 3.92 -11.13 4.18
N TRP A 50 3.75 -10.22 5.15
CA TRP A 50 2.91 -10.42 6.33
C TRP A 50 1.44 -10.66 6.01
N ASN A 51 0.98 -10.26 4.82
CA ASN A 51 -0.36 -10.56 4.35
C ASN A 51 -0.67 -12.06 4.25
N ALA A 52 0.33 -12.93 4.17
CA ALA A 52 0.14 -14.38 4.22
C ALA A 52 -0.11 -14.92 5.64
N PHE A 53 0.24 -14.13 6.67
CA PHE A 53 0.17 -14.50 8.08
C PHE A 53 -0.96 -13.79 8.84
N VAL A 54 -1.44 -12.68 8.30
CA VAL A 54 -2.63 -11.98 8.82
C VAL A 54 -3.87 -12.82 8.52
N ASN A 55 -4.39 -13.50 9.54
CA ASN A 55 -5.58 -14.34 9.46
C ASN A 55 -6.89 -13.54 9.61
N ASP A 56 -6.92 -12.32 9.07
CA ASP A 56 -8.05 -11.40 9.14
C ASP A 56 -8.26 -10.74 7.79
N GLU A 57 -9.34 -11.12 7.10
CA GLU A 57 -9.72 -10.54 5.80
C GLU A 57 -10.03 -9.04 5.87
N MET A 58 -10.21 -8.49 7.08
CA MET A 58 -10.43 -7.06 7.37
C MET A 58 -9.13 -6.29 7.65
N LYS A 59 -7.96 -6.93 7.48
CA LYS A 59 -6.65 -6.31 7.62
C LYS A 59 -5.81 -6.47 6.36
N MET A 60 -5.02 -5.45 6.07
CA MET A 60 -4.05 -5.47 4.98
C MET A 60 -2.76 -4.79 5.44
N VAL A 61 -1.63 -5.45 5.19
CA VAL A 61 -0.30 -4.91 5.50
C VAL A 61 0.34 -4.42 4.21
N VAL A 62 0.92 -3.23 4.23
CA VAL A 62 1.60 -2.64 3.07
C VAL A 62 2.96 -2.12 3.56
N GLY A 63 4.00 -2.28 2.76
CA GLY A 63 5.27 -1.59 3.01
C GLY A 63 5.17 -0.14 2.56
N CYS A 64 5.70 0.79 3.35
CA CYS A 64 5.56 2.21 3.12
C CYS A 64 6.85 2.96 3.50
N LYS A 65 7.25 3.92 2.66
CA LYS A 65 8.37 4.82 2.91
C LYS A 65 8.06 6.19 2.31
N GLU A 66 8.45 7.26 3.01
CA GLU A 66 8.50 8.59 2.40
C GLU A 66 9.41 8.57 1.17
N HIS A 67 8.91 9.10 0.06
CA HIS A 67 9.60 9.07 -1.21
C HIS A 67 9.41 10.37 -1.99
N LEU A 68 10.46 11.19 -2.00
CA LEU A 68 10.46 12.50 -2.66
C LEU A 68 11.38 12.59 -3.88
N GLN A 69 12.13 11.51 -4.15
CA GLN A 69 13.15 11.42 -5.20
C GLN A 69 12.60 10.66 -6.41
N ASP A 70 13.24 10.81 -7.57
CA ASP A 70 12.83 10.11 -8.81
C ASP A 70 13.46 8.70 -8.94
N SER A 71 14.50 8.42 -8.15
CA SER A 71 15.17 7.12 -8.11
C SER A 71 14.35 6.11 -7.29
N PRO A 72 14.31 4.81 -7.63
CA PRO A 72 13.59 3.82 -6.82
C PRO A 72 14.00 3.82 -5.35
N PRO A 73 13.06 3.59 -4.40
CA PRO A 73 13.39 3.46 -2.98
C PRO A 73 14.23 2.19 -2.72
N MET A 74 15.08 2.25 -1.71
CA MET A 74 15.72 1.04 -1.16
C MET A 74 14.74 0.29 -0.25
N ASP A 75 14.66 -1.03 -0.43
CA ASP A 75 13.73 -1.90 0.30
C ASP A 75 14.02 -1.98 1.81
N GLU A 76 15.28 -1.85 2.21
CA GLU A 76 15.74 -2.01 3.61
C GLU A 76 15.15 -0.99 4.60
N ASP A 77 14.60 0.12 4.10
CA ASP A 77 14.05 1.21 4.92
C ASP A 77 12.51 1.25 4.95
N MET A 78 11.82 0.27 4.36
CA MET A 78 10.35 0.28 4.34
C MET A 78 9.79 -0.11 5.71
N ARG A 79 8.84 0.68 6.21
CA ARG A 79 8.05 0.37 7.41
C ARG A 79 6.76 -0.33 7.01
N CYS A 80 6.24 -1.21 7.86
CA CYS A 80 4.92 -1.78 7.63
C CYS A 80 3.82 -0.84 8.15
N ILE A 81 2.79 -0.66 7.34
CA ILE A 81 1.55 0.03 7.67
C ILE A 81 0.41 -0.97 7.59
N ILE A 82 -0.47 -0.96 8.59
CA ILE A 82 -1.66 -1.80 8.65
C ILE A 82 -2.86 -0.94 8.29
N PHE A 83 -3.73 -1.48 7.44
CA PHE A 83 -5.02 -0.92 7.09
C PHE A 83 -6.14 -1.82 7.59
N THR A 84 -7.14 -1.22 8.22
CA THR A 84 -8.44 -1.84 8.51
C THR A 84 -9.54 -1.05 7.80
N SER A 85 -10.80 -1.46 8.00
CA SER A 85 -11.96 -0.70 7.52
C SER A 85 -12.13 0.66 8.21
N GLU A 86 -11.45 0.91 9.32
CA GLU A 86 -11.65 2.10 10.16
C GLU A 86 -10.37 2.90 10.38
N LEU A 87 -9.22 2.22 10.40
CA LEU A 87 -7.96 2.80 10.84
C LEU A 87 -6.82 2.45 9.90
N VAL A 88 -5.84 3.33 9.88
CA VAL A 88 -4.56 3.16 9.21
C VAL A 88 -3.46 3.54 10.19
N GLY A 89 -2.42 2.73 10.30
CA GLY A 89 -1.32 3.05 11.21
C GLY A 89 -0.07 2.22 11.00
N PHE A 90 1.06 2.74 11.50
CA PHE A 90 2.33 2.03 11.46
C PHE A 90 2.37 0.91 12.52
N THR A 91 3.13 -0.13 12.23
CA THR A 91 3.44 -1.20 13.18
C THR A 91 4.94 -1.27 13.44
N ASP A 92 5.32 -1.82 14.59
CA ASP A 92 6.72 -2.06 14.97
C ASP A 92 7.33 -3.27 14.24
N VAL A 93 6.52 -4.02 13.49
CA VAL A 93 6.96 -5.14 12.65
C VAL A 93 7.51 -4.60 11.33
N SER A 94 8.70 -5.07 10.93
CA SER A 94 9.27 -4.83 9.60
C SER A 94 9.19 -6.08 8.74
N GLU A 95 9.45 -5.98 7.44
CA GLU A 95 9.55 -7.16 6.55
C GLU A 95 10.65 -8.14 6.99
N SER A 96 11.64 -7.70 7.78
CA SER A 96 12.72 -8.54 8.31
C SER A 96 12.44 -9.13 9.70
N SER A 97 11.31 -8.79 10.33
CA SER A 97 10.96 -9.33 11.65
C SER A 97 10.74 -10.85 11.57
N ALA A 98 11.08 -11.57 12.64
CA ALA A 98 10.96 -13.03 12.66
C ALA A 98 9.51 -13.51 12.75
N GLU A 99 8.64 -12.73 13.38
CA GLU A 99 7.24 -13.07 13.62
C GLU A 99 6.35 -11.83 13.48
N PHE A 100 5.10 -12.04 13.03
CA PHE A 100 4.08 -11.01 13.00
C PHE A 100 3.42 -10.89 14.37
N ILE A 101 3.54 -9.74 15.03
CA ILE A 101 2.92 -9.50 16.33
C ILE A 101 1.61 -8.75 16.12
N GLU A 102 0.51 -9.48 16.11
CA GLU A 102 -0.82 -8.90 15.87
C GLU A 102 -1.32 -8.01 17.02
N ALA A 103 -0.85 -8.26 18.25
CA ALA A 103 -1.30 -7.56 19.47
C ALA A 103 -0.82 -6.09 19.58
N SER A 104 0.16 -5.68 18.77
CA SER A 104 0.65 -4.30 18.66
C SER A 104 0.10 -3.66 17.39
N THR A 105 -1.23 -3.65 17.24
CA THR A 105 -1.91 -3.35 15.97
C THR A 105 -1.47 -2.03 15.37
N PHE A 106 -1.16 -1.03 16.21
CA PHE A 106 -0.67 0.27 15.80
C PHE A 106 0.24 0.89 16.86
N SER A 107 1.42 1.35 16.47
CA SER A 107 2.22 2.28 17.31
C SER A 107 1.68 3.71 17.20
N ASP A 108 1.21 4.09 16.01
CA ASP A 108 0.50 5.34 15.69
C ASP A 108 -0.60 5.05 14.67
N TYR A 109 -1.80 5.62 14.86
CA TYR A 109 -2.94 5.38 13.96
C TYR A 109 -3.81 6.61 13.74
N HIS A 110 -4.46 6.64 12.57
CA HIS A 110 -5.44 7.63 12.15
C HIS A 110 -6.56 6.99 11.36
N ALA A 111 -7.65 7.73 11.14
CA ALA A 111 -8.71 7.29 10.23
C ALA A 111 -8.26 7.29 8.75
N GLU A 112 -7.27 8.11 8.39
CA GLU A 112 -6.83 8.32 7.01
C GLU A 112 -5.30 8.41 6.90
N SER A 113 -4.75 7.92 5.79
CA SER A 113 -3.31 7.98 5.48
C SER A 113 -2.79 9.41 5.38
N PHE A 114 -3.63 10.37 4.98
CA PHE A 114 -3.26 11.78 4.94
C PHE A 114 -2.83 12.29 6.33
N HIS A 115 -3.62 12.00 7.36
CA HIS A 115 -3.32 12.43 8.72
C HIS A 115 -2.12 11.69 9.30
N LEU A 116 -2.03 10.38 9.05
CA LEU A 116 -0.88 9.58 9.48
C LEU A 116 0.43 10.09 8.88
N THR A 117 0.49 10.29 7.57
CA THR A 117 1.71 10.80 6.89
C THR A 117 2.02 12.23 7.32
N ARG A 118 1.00 13.06 7.63
CA ARG A 118 1.20 14.41 8.14
C ARG A 118 1.91 14.45 9.50
N GLU A 119 1.81 13.42 10.32
CA GLU A 119 2.56 13.34 11.57
C GLU A 119 3.93 12.68 11.40
N GLN A 120 4.03 11.75 10.45
CA GLN A 120 5.15 10.82 10.36
C GLN A 120 6.20 11.21 9.31
N PHE A 121 5.81 12.01 8.32
CA PHE A 121 6.67 12.40 7.20
C PHE A 121 7.20 13.83 7.37
N SER A 122 8.17 14.18 6.52
CA SER A 122 8.82 15.48 6.51
C SER A 122 7.88 16.60 6.07
N PRO A 123 8.16 17.86 6.45
CA PRO A 123 7.40 19.02 5.98
C PRO A 123 7.39 19.17 4.45
N GLU A 124 8.43 18.69 3.77
CA GLU A 124 8.48 18.71 2.29
C GLU A 124 7.43 17.75 1.71
N ALA A 125 7.30 16.54 2.27
CA ALA A 125 6.24 15.61 1.89
C ALA A 125 4.85 16.21 2.12
N HIS A 126 4.66 16.94 3.23
CA HIS A 126 3.38 17.60 3.50
C HIS A 126 3.04 18.66 2.47
N SER A 127 4.00 19.52 2.11
CA SER A 127 3.80 20.52 1.05
C SER A 127 3.45 19.83 -0.26
N ARG A 128 4.18 18.78 -0.63
CA ARG A 128 3.94 18.04 -1.88
C ARG A 128 2.54 17.44 -1.93
N THR A 129 2.06 16.85 -0.83
CA THR A 129 0.70 16.29 -0.75
C THR A 129 -0.37 17.38 -0.86
N MET A 130 -0.14 18.55 -0.26
CA MET A 130 -1.07 19.69 -0.35
C MET A 130 -1.10 20.35 -1.73
N ASP A 131 0.04 20.38 -2.42
CA ASP A 131 0.19 20.97 -3.76
C ASP A 131 -0.21 19.99 -4.88
N THR A 132 -0.44 18.72 -4.55
CA THR A 132 -0.79 17.68 -5.51
C THR A 132 -2.17 17.92 -6.13
N SER A 133 -2.25 17.81 -7.46
CA SER A 133 -3.49 17.97 -8.18
C SER A 133 -4.48 16.85 -7.85
N PRO A 134 -5.78 17.14 -7.65
CA PRO A 134 -6.81 16.11 -7.52
C PRO A 134 -6.84 15.11 -8.70
N LEU A 135 -6.47 15.56 -9.90
CA LEU A 135 -6.39 14.70 -11.08
C LEU A 135 -5.28 13.64 -10.96
N PHE A 136 -4.17 13.97 -10.30
CA PHE A 136 -3.10 13.01 -10.01
C PHE A 136 -3.64 11.92 -9.07
N THR A 137 -4.26 12.31 -7.96
CA THR A 137 -4.86 11.38 -6.99
C THR A 137 -5.89 10.46 -7.65
N GLU A 138 -6.79 11.01 -8.47
CA GLU A 138 -7.79 10.22 -9.21
C GLU A 138 -7.14 9.24 -10.19
N THR A 139 -6.10 9.68 -10.89
CA THR A 139 -5.35 8.85 -11.84
C THR A 139 -4.65 7.69 -11.12
N MET A 140 -3.98 7.99 -10.01
CA MET A 140 -3.30 6.98 -9.18
C MET A 140 -4.29 5.97 -8.61
N ASN A 141 -5.44 6.44 -8.13
CA ASN A 141 -6.49 5.58 -7.61
C ASN A 141 -7.04 4.61 -8.67
N LYS A 142 -7.31 5.11 -9.89
CA LYS A 142 -7.72 4.27 -11.03
C LYS A 142 -6.63 3.27 -11.41
N LEU A 143 -5.37 3.70 -11.42
CA LEU A 143 -4.24 2.83 -11.75
C LEU A 143 -4.11 1.69 -10.73
N LEU A 144 -4.10 2.01 -9.43
CA LEU A 144 -4.01 1.03 -8.35
C LEU A 144 -5.18 0.02 -8.40
N MET A 145 -6.40 0.50 -8.59
CA MET A 145 -7.57 -0.38 -8.75
C MET A 145 -7.51 -1.27 -9.99
N SER A 146 -6.86 -0.82 -11.06
CA SER A 146 -6.76 -1.58 -12.32
C SER A 146 -5.69 -2.66 -12.24
N ILE A 147 -4.53 -2.34 -11.65
CA ILE A 147 -3.39 -3.28 -11.57
C ILE A 147 -3.48 -4.20 -10.34
N LYS A 148 -4.22 -3.80 -9.30
CA LYS A 148 -4.43 -4.53 -8.04
C LYS A 148 -3.14 -5.10 -7.43
N PRO A 149 -2.15 -4.25 -7.11
CA PRO A 149 -0.81 -4.70 -6.71
C PRO A 149 -0.78 -5.44 -5.36
N LEU A 150 -1.87 -5.39 -4.57
CA LEU A 150 -1.96 -6.06 -3.27
C LEU A 150 -2.74 -7.40 -3.32
N THR A 151 -3.30 -7.75 -4.49
CA THR A 151 -4.00 -9.01 -4.76
C THR A 151 -3.17 -9.95 -5.64
N PHE A 152 -2.52 -9.41 -6.67
CA PHE A 152 -1.64 -10.15 -7.56
C PHE A 152 -0.18 -9.72 -7.32
N ALA A 153 0.37 -10.17 -6.21
CA ALA A 153 1.77 -9.93 -5.84
C ALA A 153 2.61 -11.19 -6.04
#